data_AF-A0A6N2SM78-F1
#
_entry.id   AF-A0A6N2SM78-F1
#
_cell.length_a   1.000
_cell.length_b   1.000
_cell.length_c   1.000
_cell.angle_alpha   90.00
_cell.angle_beta   90.00
_cell.angle_gamma   90.00
#
_symmetry.space_group_name_H-M   'P 1'
#
loop_
_entity.id
_entity.type
_entity.pdbx_description
1 polymer ?
#
loop_
_entity_poly.entity_id
_entity_poly.type
_entity_poly.pdbx_seq_one_letter_code
_entity_poly.pdbx_strand_id
1 'polypeptide(L)'
;MKTMIRGKGRSAGYAKDRMKLLLVSERIDCSPQTMKMLKNDMIHTVKKYISIDETQVRISIGQEPAVLHAYIPVRSKKEQRTK
;
A
#
# COMPACT_ATOMS: atom_id res chain seq x y z
N MET A 1 38.34 -1.82 -18.05
CA MET A 1 37.31 -1.91 -19.09
C MET A 1 35.97 -1.47 -18.48
N LYS A 2 35.51 -0.24 -18.75
CA LYS A 2 34.24 0.29 -18.22
C LYS A 2 33.14 0.05 -19.24
N THR A 3 32.32 -1.00 -19.05
CA THR A 3 31.09 -1.17 -19.82
C THR A 3 30.04 -0.21 -19.28
N MET A 4 29.90 0.88 -20.01
CA MET A 4 28.83 1.86 -19.93
C MET A 4 27.47 1.15 -20.00
N ILE A 5 26.70 1.12 -18.92
CA ILE A 5 25.25 0.86 -18.99
C ILE A 5 24.59 2.09 -19.61
N ARG A 6 24.70 2.18 -20.94
CA ARG A 6 23.97 3.13 -21.78
C ARG A 6 22.66 2.48 -22.19
N GLY A 7 21.73 2.42 -21.24
CA GLY A 7 20.42 1.82 -21.39
C GLY A 7 19.36 2.67 -20.72
N LYS A 8 19.23 3.93 -21.13
CA LYS A 8 18.10 4.80 -20.78
C LYS A 8 16.88 4.35 -21.62
N GLY A 9 16.46 3.10 -21.40
CA GLY A 9 15.42 2.42 -22.15
C GLY A 9 14.29 1.97 -21.22
N ARG A 10 13.05 2.10 -21.68
CA ARG A 10 11.83 1.74 -20.94
C ARG A 10 11.90 0.33 -20.31
N SER A 11 12.63 -0.60 -20.92
CA SER A 11 12.86 -1.96 -20.42
C SER A 11 13.64 -2.04 -19.12
N ALA A 12 14.68 -1.23 -18.94
CA ALA A 12 15.45 -1.18 -17.69
C ALA A 12 14.60 -0.64 -16.52
N GLY A 13 13.75 0.36 -16.80
CA GLY A 13 12.76 0.85 -15.84
C GLY A 13 11.73 -0.22 -15.47
N TYR A 14 11.16 -0.91 -16.46
CA TYR A 14 10.19 -1.98 -16.24
C TYR A 14 10.75 -3.15 -15.42
N ALA A 15 11.98 -3.58 -15.74
CA ALA A 15 12.66 -4.62 -14.97
C ALA A 15 12.90 -4.19 -13.51
N LYS A 16 13.28 -2.93 -13.29
CA LYS A 16 13.49 -2.37 -11.95
C LYS A 16 12.20 -2.35 -11.12
N ASP A 17 11.08 -1.94 -11.71
CA ASP A 17 9.78 -1.90 -11.01
C ASP A 17 9.30 -3.30 -10.61
N ARG A 18 9.41 -4.28 -11.52
CA ARG A 18 9.09 -5.68 -11.21
C ARG A 18 9.97 -6.23 -10.10
N MET A 19 11.27 -5.96 -10.15
CA MET A 19 12.23 -6.42 -9.15
C MET A 19 11.94 -5.79 -7.77
N LYS A 20 11.59 -4.50 -7.71
CA LYS A 20 11.15 -3.85 -6.48
C LYS A 20 9.94 -4.54 -5.87
N LEU A 21 8.94 -4.88 -6.68
CA LEU A 21 7.74 -5.58 -6.23
C LEU A 21 8.05 -6.98 -5.70
N LEU A 22 8.90 -7.75 -6.39
CA LEU A 22 9.35 -9.07 -5.94
C LEU A 22 10.06 -9.00 -4.59
N LEU A 23 11.04 -8.09 -4.46
CA LEU A 23 11.81 -7.90 -3.22
C LEU A 23 10.92 -7.50 -2.04
N VAL A 24 9.93 -6.63 -2.26
CA VAL A 24 8.96 -6.25 -1.21
C VAL A 24 8.07 -7.43 -0.82
N SER A 25 7.67 -8.27 -1.77
CA SER A 25 6.84 -9.44 -1.50
C SER A 25 7.60 -10.48 -0.66
N GLU A 26 8.88 -10.70 -0.97
CA GLU A 26 9.77 -11.63 -0.26
C GLU A 26 10.06 -11.14 1.17
N ARG A 27 10.30 -9.84 1.35
CA ARG A 27 10.61 -9.24 2.67
C ARG A 27 9.42 -9.17 3.63
N ILE A 28 8.18 -9.36 3.18
CA ILE A 28 6.98 -9.22 4.03
C ILE A 28 6.28 -10.58 4.21
N ASP A 29 6.73 -11.63 3.49
CA ASP A 29 6.01 -12.92 3.33
C ASP A 29 4.54 -12.74 2.89
N CYS A 30 4.20 -11.58 2.32
CA CYS A 30 2.83 -11.19 2.04
C CYS A 30 2.74 -10.58 0.64
N SER A 31 1.98 -11.26 -0.24
CA SER A 31 1.78 -10.80 -1.62
C SER A 31 1.12 -9.42 -1.63
N PRO A 32 1.50 -8.53 -2.57
CA PRO A 32 0.86 -7.23 -2.74
C PRO A 32 -0.64 -7.35 -3.03
N GLN A 33 -1.08 -8.47 -3.60
CA GLN A 33 -2.50 -8.77 -3.78
C GLN A 33 -3.20 -8.98 -2.44
N THR A 34 -2.60 -9.75 -1.53
CA THR A 34 -3.11 -10.00 -0.17
C THR A 34 -3.21 -8.70 0.61
N MET A 35 -2.19 -7.84 0.55
CA MET A 35 -2.20 -6.51 1.19
C MET A 35 -3.34 -5.62 0.65
N LYS A 36 -3.61 -5.69 -0.66
CA LYS A 36 -4.72 -4.96 -1.28
C LYS A 36 -6.08 -5.50 -0.82
N MET A 37 -6.21 -6.83 -0.74
CA MET A 37 -7.44 -7.48 -0.25
C MET A 37 -7.71 -7.10 1.21
N LEU A 38 -6.70 -7.19 2.08
CA LEU A 38 -6.80 -6.79 3.48
C LEU A 38 -7.22 -5.31 3.62
N LYS A 39 -6.60 -4.42 2.82
CA LYS A 39 -6.99 -3.00 2.80
C LYS A 39 -8.46 -2.80 2.47
N ASN A 40 -8.94 -3.44 1.42
CA ASN A 40 -10.32 -3.30 0.99
C ASN A 40 -11.30 -3.84 2.03
N ASP A 41 -10.97 -4.97 2.66
CA ASP A 41 -11.82 -5.61 3.67
C ASP A 41 -11.93 -4.77 4.96
N MET A 42 -10.81 -4.21 5.43
CA MET A 42 -10.79 -3.28 6.56
C MET A 42 -11.61 -2.02 6.28
N ILE A 43 -11.45 -1.42 5.09
CA ILE A 43 -12.23 -0.24 4.67
C ILE A 43 -13.72 -0.57 4.68
N HIS A 44 -14.11 -1.66 4.04
CA HIS A 44 -15.51 -2.07 3.92
C HIS A 44 -16.15 -2.32 5.29
N THR A 45 -15.41 -2.95 6.21
CA THR A 45 -15.87 -3.25 7.56
C THR A 45 -16.02 -1.99 8.41
N VAL A 46 -15.02 -1.12 8.45
CA VAL A 46 -15.06 0.10 9.27
C VAL A 46 -16.12 1.08 8.75
N LYS A 47 -16.29 1.17 7.43
CA LYS A 47 -17.29 2.03 6.78
C LYS A 47 -18.73 1.73 7.21
N LYS A 48 -19.04 0.52 7.66
CA LYS A 48 -20.37 0.15 8.18
C LYS A 48 -20.72 0.91 9.47
N TYR A 49 -19.73 1.32 10.23
CA TYR A 49 -19.91 1.91 11.56
C TYR A 49 -19.41 3.36 11.64
N ILE A 50 -18.44 3.75 10.81
CA ILE A 50 -17.73 5.02 10.91
C ILE A 50 -17.53 5.61 9.52
N SER A 51 -17.83 6.90 9.34
CA SER A 51 -17.47 7.63 8.12
C SER A 51 -15.96 7.84 8.07
N ILE A 52 -15.29 7.24 7.09
CA ILE A 52 -13.84 7.30 6.93
C ILE A 52 -13.46 7.84 5.56
N ASP A 53 -12.26 8.40 5.43
CA ASP A 53 -11.70 8.76 4.12
C ASP A 53 -10.92 7.58 3.51
N GLU A 54 -11.58 6.85 2.61
CA GLU A 54 -11.07 5.61 2.01
C GLU A 54 -9.77 5.81 1.22
N THR A 55 -9.57 7.00 0.64
CA THR A 55 -8.42 7.31 -0.22
C THR A 55 -7.12 7.42 0.59
N GLN A 56 -7.24 7.88 1.83
CA GLN A 56 -6.11 8.13 2.73
C GLN A 56 -5.80 6.96 3.67
N VAL A 57 -6.54 5.84 3.58
CA VAL A 57 -6.25 4.65 4.39
C VAL A 57 -4.90 4.04 4.01
N ARG A 58 -4.03 3.84 5.00
CA ARG A 58 -2.70 3.23 4.84
C ARG A 58 -2.56 2.06 5.80
N ILE A 59 -2.01 0.96 5.30
CA ILE A 59 -1.73 -0.25 6.09
C ILE A 59 -0.26 -0.61 5.88
N SER A 60 0.42 -1.00 6.94
CA SER A 60 1.82 -1.43 6.92
C SER A 60 2.01 -2.58 7.90
N ILE A 61 2.83 -3.55 7.53
CA ILE A 61 3.21 -4.68 8.38
C ILE A 61 4.67 -4.46 8.77
N GLY A 62 4.94 -4.36 10.07
CA GLY A 62 6.29 -4.49 10.62
C GLY A 62 6.58 -5.96 10.92
N GLN A 63 7.83 -6.41 10.74
CA GLN A 63 8.21 -7.81 10.98
C GLN A 63 8.93 -8.03 12.33
N GLU A 64 9.43 -6.96 12.97
CA GLU A 64 10.14 -7.05 14.26
C GLU A 64 9.70 -5.90 15.20
N PRO A 65 8.71 -6.12 16.09
CA PRO A 65 7.81 -7.28 16.17
C PRO A 65 6.78 -7.31 15.01
N ALA A 66 6.18 -8.47 14.78
CA ALA A 66 5.10 -8.65 13.80
C ALA A 66 3.85 -7.84 14.18
N VAL A 67 3.71 -6.62 13.65
CA VAL A 67 2.64 -5.67 14.00
C VAL A 67 2.01 -5.10 12.73
N LEU A 68 0.68 -5.12 12.70
CA LEU A 68 -0.10 -4.44 11.67
C LEU A 68 -0.41 -3.00 12.11
N HIS A 69 0.20 -2.03 11.44
CA HIS A 69 -0.13 -0.62 11.59
C HIS A 69 -1.18 -0.21 10.55
N ALA A 70 -2.37 0.19 11.01
CA ALA A 70 -3.43 0.72 10.16
C ALA A 70 -3.73 2.17 10.52
N TYR A 71 -3.60 3.06 9.54
CA TYR A 71 -4.02 4.44 9.62
C TYR A 71 -5.34 4.61 8.89
N ILE A 72 -6.42 4.88 9.63
CA ILE A 72 -7.78 5.00 9.12
C ILE A 72 -8.35 6.36 9.55
N PRO A 73 -8.32 7.37 8.67
CA PRO A 73 -8.79 8.71 9.00
C PRO A 73 -10.32 8.76 9.06
N VAL A 74 -10.84 9.23 10.20
CA VAL A 74 -12.27 9.39 10.44
C VAL A 74 -12.71 10.78 9.99
N ARG A 75 -13.82 10.85 9.25
CA ARG A 75 -14.45 12.12 8.87
C ARG A 75 -15.27 12.65 10.05
N SER A 76 -14.95 13.87 10.49
CA SER A 76 -15.73 14.56 11.51
C SER A 76 -17.11 14.98 10.98
N LYS A 77 -18.15 14.88 11.82
CA LYS A 77 -19.55 15.27 11.48
C LYS A 77 -19.72 16.69 10.93
N LYS A 78 -18.76 17.59 11.14
CA LYS A 78 -18.81 18.97 10.60
C LYS A 78 -18.86 19.02 9.06
N GLU A 79 -18.32 18.03 8.37
CA GLU A 79 -18.33 17.95 6.90
C GLU A 79 -19.61 17.30 6.32
N GLN A 80 -20.41 16.62 7.16
CA GLN A 80 -21.67 16.00 6.70
C GLN A 80 -22.79 17.02 6.45
N ARG A 81 -22.62 18.29 6.82
CA ARG A 81 -23.67 19.31 6.75
C ARG A 81 -23.64 20.18 5.49
N THR A 82 -22.73 19.94 4.55
CA THR A 82 -22.53 20.80 3.36
C THR A 82 -22.57 20.04 2.03
N LYS A 83 -23.24 18.88 1.98
CA LYS A 83 -23.65 18.27 0.72
C LYS A 83 -25.12 17.92 0.73
#